data_AF-X1I3Z7-F1
#
_entry.id   AF-X1I3Z7-F1
#
_cell.length_a   1.000
_cell.length_b   1.000
_cell.length_c   1.000
_cell.angle_alpha   90.00
_cell.angle_beta   90.00
_cell.angle_gamma   90.00
#
_symmetry.space_group_name_H-M   'P 1'
#
loop_
_entity.id
_entity.type
_entity.pdbx_description
1 polymer ?
#
loop_
_entity_poly.entity_id
_entity_poly.type
_entity_poly.pdbx_seq_one_letter_code
_entity_poly.pdbx_strand_id
1 'polypeptide(L)'
;MDGPKEVHNYYRHNSWRRVMDAIQVMKEYKVEFNILTVLTEANIKKGREIYRFFRKNGFSYLQFIPVLEWDTEKQKSRPYAFEPEDYGKFLCQVFDEWIKQDVGRISVRIFDDLLSYYLGKGAPSCVFKEKCSEYMVVEYNG
;
A
#
# COMPACT_ATOMS: atom_id res chain seq x y z
N MET A 1 -1.66 3.39 -7.53
CA MET A 1 -2.20 4.75 -7.26
C MET A 1 -1.61 5.16 -5.93
N ASP A 2 -0.72 6.16 -5.91
CA ASP A 2 0.13 6.37 -4.72
C ASP A 2 -0.35 7.51 -3.80
N GLY A 3 -1.47 8.17 -4.12
CA GLY A 3 -2.05 9.25 -3.30
C GLY A 3 -2.57 10.43 -4.15
N PRO A 4 -2.60 11.65 -3.57
CA PRO A 4 -2.89 12.89 -4.29
C PRO A 4 -2.01 13.08 -5.53
N LYS A 5 -2.43 13.95 -6.44
CA LYS A 5 -1.83 14.13 -7.76
C LYS A 5 -0.32 14.34 -7.71
N GLU A 6 0.13 15.21 -6.82
CA GLU A 6 1.54 15.59 -6.64
C GLU A 6 2.36 14.40 -6.16
N VAL A 7 1.83 13.63 -5.21
CA VAL A 7 2.47 12.42 -4.68
C VAL A 7 2.57 11.34 -5.76
N HIS A 8 1.46 11.06 -6.45
CA HIS A 8 1.40 10.02 -7.47
C HIS A 8 2.30 10.33 -8.66
N ASN A 9 2.26 11.57 -9.15
CA ASN A 9 2.98 11.94 -10.37
C ASN A 9 4.48 12.03 -10.17
N TYR A 10 4.97 12.14 -8.93
CA TYR A 10 6.38 12.25 -8.62
C TYR A 10 7.19 11.08 -9.23
N TYR A 11 6.74 9.83 -9.05
CA TYR A 11 7.35 8.65 -9.67
C TYR A 11 6.56 8.05 -10.84
N ARG A 12 5.26 8.36 -10.99
CA ARG A 12 4.42 7.78 -12.06
C ARG A 12 4.16 8.71 -13.24
N HIS A 13 5.03 9.68 -13.47
CA HIS A 13 5.10 10.50 -14.70
C HIS A 13 3.74 11.02 -15.21
N ASN A 14 3.08 11.90 -14.46
CA ASN A 14 1.82 12.58 -14.86
C ASN A 14 0.62 11.66 -15.17
N SER A 15 0.64 10.40 -14.74
CA SER A 15 -0.44 9.43 -15.00
C SER A 15 -1.64 9.52 -14.06
N TRP A 16 -1.60 10.34 -13.00
CA TRP A 16 -2.66 10.39 -11.97
C TRP A 16 -4.07 10.56 -12.55
N ARG A 17 -4.24 11.46 -13.53
CA ARG A 17 -5.56 11.72 -14.15
C ARG A 17 -6.06 10.48 -14.88
N ARG A 18 -5.21 9.85 -15.70
CA ARG A 18 -5.56 8.61 -16.41
C ARG A 18 -5.93 7.49 -15.45
N VAL A 19 -5.26 7.38 -14.31
CA VAL A 19 -5.58 6.38 -13.29
C VAL A 19 -6.92 6.67 -12.60
N MET A 20 -7.21 7.94 -12.27
CA MET A 20 -8.51 8.33 -11.71
C MET A 20 -9.66 8.11 -12.70
N ASP A 21 -9.45 8.42 -13.98
CA ASP A 21 -10.45 8.18 -15.04
C ASP A 21 -10.72 6.67 -15.17
N ALA A 22 -9.68 5.83 -15.15
CA ALA A 22 -9.84 4.37 -15.17
C ALA A 22 -10.58 3.84 -13.92
N ILE A 23 -10.32 4.40 -12.74
CA ILE A 23 -11.06 4.07 -11.51
C ILE A 23 -12.53 4.45 -11.65
N GLN A 24 -12.86 5.59 -12.27
CA GLN A 24 -14.24 5.99 -12.49
C GLN A 24 -14.97 5.00 -13.40
N VAL A 25 -14.32 4.53 -14.46
CA VAL A 25 -14.86 3.47 -15.33
C VAL A 25 -15.07 2.18 -14.54
N MET A 26 -14.10 1.74 -13.74
CA MET A 26 -14.26 0.54 -12.89
C MET A 26 -15.45 0.67 -11.93
N LYS A 27 -15.65 1.86 -11.33
CA LYS A 27 -16.81 2.12 -10.46
C LYS A 27 -18.13 2.08 -11.23
N GLU A 28 -18.20 2.67 -12.42
CA GLU A 28 -19.39 2.67 -13.28
C GLU A 28 -19.84 1.25 -13.63
N TYR A 29 -18.87 0.39 -13.98
CA TYR A 29 -19.11 -1.02 -14.30
C TYR A 29 -19.11 -1.95 -13.07
N LYS A 30 -19.05 -1.39 -11.86
CA LYS A 30 -19.05 -2.15 -10.59
C LYS A 30 -17.97 -3.23 -10.51
N VAL A 31 -16.81 -2.98 -11.11
CA VAL A 31 -15.64 -3.84 -11.02
C VAL A 31 -15.06 -3.72 -9.62
N GLU A 32 -14.78 -4.85 -8.97
CA GLU A 32 -14.05 -4.88 -7.71
C GLU A 32 -12.56 -4.63 -7.95
N PHE A 33 -11.97 -3.73 -7.17
CA PHE A 33 -10.56 -3.38 -7.30
C PHE A 33 -9.93 -2.99 -5.96
N ASN A 34 -8.61 -3.14 -5.91
CA ASN A 34 -7.78 -2.71 -4.79
C ASN A 34 -6.90 -1.54 -5.20
N ILE A 35 -6.60 -0.65 -4.26
CA ILE A 35 -5.61 0.41 -4.44
C ILE A 35 -4.24 -0.12 -3.97
N LEU A 36 -3.36 -0.37 -4.94
CA LEU A 36 -1.95 -0.64 -4.68
C LEU A 36 -1.17 0.68 -4.65
N THR A 37 -0.64 1.01 -3.48
CA THR A 37 0.13 2.23 -3.19
C THR A 37 1.58 1.85 -2.93
N VAL A 38 2.48 2.28 -3.81
CA VAL A 38 3.92 2.11 -3.56
C VAL A 38 4.36 3.19 -2.57
N LEU A 39 5.00 2.78 -1.48
CA LEU A 39 5.61 3.72 -0.55
C LEU A 39 7.05 3.97 -0.97
N THR A 40 7.44 5.24 -0.96
CA THR A 40 8.77 5.72 -1.28
C THR A 40 9.12 6.87 -0.34
N GLU A 41 10.35 7.36 -0.39
CA GLU A 41 10.78 8.60 0.27
C GLU A 41 9.80 9.78 0.08
N ALA A 42 9.11 9.87 -1.06
CA ALA A 42 8.22 10.97 -1.43
C ALA A 42 6.91 11.00 -0.62
N ASN A 43 6.52 9.86 -0.05
CA ASN A 43 5.20 9.67 0.53
C ASN A 43 5.19 8.95 1.89
N ILE A 44 6.31 8.35 2.31
CA ILE A 44 6.43 7.60 3.58
C ILE A 44 6.11 8.45 4.81
N LYS A 45 6.31 9.77 4.75
CA LYS A 45 6.01 10.69 5.87
C LYS A 45 4.59 11.24 5.85
N LYS A 46 3.74 10.78 4.93
CA LYS A 46 2.42 11.35 4.62
C LYS A 46 1.26 10.39 4.93
N GLY A 47 1.42 9.48 5.90
CA GLY A 47 0.43 8.42 6.21
C GLY A 47 -1.00 8.94 6.40
N ARG A 48 -1.19 9.99 7.22
CA ARG A 48 -2.53 10.58 7.43
C ARG A 48 -3.12 11.20 6.16
N GLU A 49 -2.30 11.91 5.39
CA GLU A 49 -2.72 12.58 4.16
C GLU A 49 -3.18 11.56 3.11
N ILE A 50 -2.35 10.54 2.87
CA ILE A 50 -2.64 9.47 1.90
C ILE A 50 -3.89 8.69 2.30
N TYR A 51 -4.01 8.32 3.57
CA TYR A 51 -5.19 7.59 4.05
C TYR A 51 -6.47 8.41 3.90
N ARG A 52 -6.46 9.69 4.32
CA ARG A 52 -7.61 10.59 4.18
C ARG A 52 -7.98 10.81 2.72
N PHE A 53 -7.00 10.90 1.82
CA PHE A 53 -7.24 10.98 0.39
C PHE A 53 -8.00 9.75 -0.12
N PHE A 54 -7.56 8.53 0.24
CA PHE A 54 -8.24 7.30 -0.18
C PHE A 54 -9.65 7.18 0.39
N ARG A 55 -9.82 7.48 1.69
CA ARG A 55 -11.15 7.49 2.31
C ARG A 55 -12.08 8.50 1.64
N LYS A 56 -11.62 9.73 1.37
CA LYS A 56 -12.42 10.77 0.70
C LYS A 56 -12.88 10.35 -0.69
N ASN A 57 -12.07 9.57 -1.41
CA ASN A 57 -12.42 9.04 -2.74
C ASN A 57 -13.26 7.76 -2.69
N GLY A 58 -13.63 7.27 -1.49
CA GLY A 58 -14.42 6.06 -1.32
C GLY A 58 -13.67 4.80 -1.73
N PHE A 59 -12.36 4.74 -1.51
CA PHE A 59 -11.58 3.52 -1.73
C PHE A 59 -11.54 2.67 -0.47
N SER A 60 -12.04 1.44 -0.57
CA SER A 60 -12.28 0.58 0.59
C SER A 60 -11.26 -0.56 0.75
N TYR A 61 -10.41 -0.81 -0.24
CA TYR A 61 -9.42 -1.89 -0.20
C TYR A 61 -8.03 -1.34 -0.50
N LEU A 62 -7.22 -1.19 0.54
CA LEU A 62 -5.93 -0.49 0.49
C LEU A 62 -4.77 -1.44 0.76
N GLN A 63 -3.78 -1.40 -0.11
CA GLN A 63 -2.51 -2.10 0.08
C GLN A 63 -1.35 -1.12 -0.06
N PHE A 64 -0.51 -1.06 0.98
CA PHE A 64 0.73 -0.30 1.00
C PHE A 64 1.90 -1.24 0.73
N ILE A 65 2.75 -0.90 -0.24
CA ILE A 65 3.86 -1.73 -0.70
C ILE A 65 5.15 -0.94 -0.47
N PRO A 66 5.96 -1.30 0.54
CA PRO A 66 7.18 -0.55 0.85
C PRO A 66 8.28 -0.82 -0.19
N VAL A 67 8.91 0.23 -0.72
CA VAL A 67 10.17 0.11 -1.48
C VAL A 67 11.32 -0.01 -0.49
N LEU A 68 11.82 -1.23 -0.32
CA LEU A 68 12.86 -1.58 0.65
C LEU A 68 14.19 -1.88 -0.05
N GLU A 69 14.66 -0.94 -0.87
CA GLU A 69 15.96 -1.10 -1.53
C GLU A 69 17.11 -0.58 -0.66
N TRP A 70 17.99 -1.50 -0.28
CA TRP A 70 19.14 -1.25 0.58
C TRP A 70 20.44 -1.23 -0.22
N ASP A 71 21.28 -0.21 0.02
CA ASP A 71 22.66 -0.15 -0.46
C ASP A 71 23.55 -0.86 0.56
N THR A 72 23.99 -2.08 0.21
CA THR A 72 24.79 -2.94 1.08
C THR A 72 26.18 -2.37 1.37
N GLU A 73 26.77 -1.61 0.43
CA GLU A 73 28.09 -1.01 0.62
C GLU A 73 28.01 0.19 1.56
N LYS A 74 27.00 1.04 1.37
CA LYS A 74 26.82 2.26 2.18
C LYS A 74 26.02 2.04 3.47
N GLN A 75 25.53 0.81 3.69
CA GLN A 75 24.66 0.44 4.81
C GLN A 75 23.52 1.43 5.05
N LYS A 76 22.80 1.77 3.98
CA LYS A 76 21.66 2.70 4.04
C LYS A 76 20.65 2.45 2.94
N SER A 77 19.46 3.02 3.10
CA SER A 77 18.43 2.99 2.05
C SER A 77 18.87 3.74 0.80
N ARG A 78 18.45 3.25 -0.38
CA ARG A 78 18.62 3.98 -1.64
C ARG A 78 17.78 5.27 -1.64
N PRO A 79 18.12 6.28 -2.48
CA PRO A 79 17.47 7.61 -2.40
C PRO A 79 15.94 7.62 -2.56
N TYR A 80 15.38 6.65 -3.27
CA TYR A 80 13.94 6.47 -3.48
C TYR A 80 13.29 5.50 -2.48
N ALA A 81 14.10 4.83 -1.65
CA ALA A 81 13.63 4.03 -0.53
C ALA A 81 13.59 4.90 0.75
N PHE A 82 13.35 4.28 1.90
CA PHE A 82 13.28 4.98 3.18
C PHE A 82 13.79 4.06 4.30
N GLU A 83 14.16 4.67 5.41
CA GLU A 83 14.57 3.92 6.60
C GLU A 83 13.39 3.15 7.22
N PRO A 84 13.59 1.94 7.75
CA PRO A 84 12.52 1.09 8.26
C PRO A 84 11.63 1.76 9.32
N GLU A 85 12.19 2.63 10.16
CA GLU A 85 11.46 3.35 11.21
C GLU A 85 10.38 4.26 10.62
N ASP A 86 10.60 4.81 9.42
CA ASP A 86 9.61 5.65 8.76
C ASP A 86 8.40 4.82 8.29
N TYR A 87 8.58 3.54 7.95
CA TYR A 87 7.48 2.63 7.67
C TYR A 87 6.63 2.35 8.91
N GLY A 88 7.26 2.11 10.06
CA GLY A 88 6.54 1.97 11.32
C GLY A 88 5.70 3.21 11.64
N LYS A 89 6.29 4.41 11.53
CA LYS A 89 5.56 5.68 11.73
C LYS A 89 4.41 5.86 10.74
N PHE A 90 4.62 5.51 9.47
CA PHE A 90 3.58 5.55 8.45
C PHE A 90 2.39 4.67 8.84
N LEU A 91 2.64 3.41 9.20
CA LEU A 91 1.59 2.47 9.60
C LEU A 91 0.83 2.95 10.84
N CYS A 92 1.53 3.46 11.86
CA CYS A 92 0.88 4.04 13.04
C CYS A 92 -0.03 5.22 12.66
N GLN A 93 0.44 6.13 11.79
CA GLN A 93 -0.37 7.25 11.32
C GLN A 93 -1.63 6.81 10.57
N VAL A 94 -1.53 5.78 9.74
CA VAL A 94 -2.68 5.20 9.03
C VAL A 94 -3.62 4.51 10.00
N PHE A 95 -3.09 3.73 10.95
CA PHE A 95 -3.86 3.03 11.96
C PHE A 95 -4.65 4.02 12.83
N ASP A 96 -4.03 5.10 13.30
CA ASP A 96 -4.66 6.16 14.09
C ASP A 96 -5.87 6.79 13.39
N GLU A 97 -5.85 6.88 12.05
CA GLU A 97 -6.98 7.39 11.27
C GLU A 97 -8.04 6.32 11.04
N TRP A 98 -7.62 5.10 10.74
CA TRP A 98 -8.49 3.96 10.43
C TRP A 98 -9.30 3.47 11.64
N ILE A 99 -8.64 3.30 12.79
CA ILE A 99 -9.23 2.72 14.00
C ILE A 99 -10.41 3.54 14.54
N LYS A 100 -10.45 4.84 14.25
CA LYS A 100 -11.48 5.76 14.77
C LYS A 100 -12.88 5.44 14.28
N GLN A 101 -13.04 4.97 13.04
CA GLN A 101 -14.37 4.85 12.42
C GLN A 101 -14.46 3.93 11.19
N ASP A 102 -13.34 3.39 10.72
CA ASP A 102 -13.25 2.72 9.42
C ASP A 102 -13.01 1.20 9.56
N VAL A 103 -12.92 0.67 10.79
CA VAL A 103 -12.84 -0.78 11.09
C VAL A 103 -14.06 -1.50 10.51
N GLY A 104 -13.81 -2.56 9.72
CA GLY A 104 -14.85 -3.33 9.03
C GLY A 104 -15.48 -2.63 7.82
N ARG A 105 -15.08 -1.38 7.51
CA ARG A 105 -15.55 -0.62 6.34
C ARG A 105 -14.47 -0.44 5.29
N ILE A 106 -13.24 -0.18 5.73
CA ILE A 106 -12.06 -0.07 4.87
C ILE A 106 -11.09 -1.17 5.27
N SER A 107 -10.80 -2.07 4.34
CA SER A 107 -9.75 -3.07 4.45
C SER A 107 -8.40 -2.42 4.19
N VAL A 108 -7.48 -2.58 5.15
CA VAL A 108 -6.07 -2.20 5.01
C VAL A 108 -5.28 -3.48 5.16
N ARG A 109 -4.72 -3.98 4.06
CA ARG A 109 -4.21 -5.35 3.96
C ARG A 109 -3.30 -5.77 5.12
N ILE A 110 -2.36 -4.90 5.50
CA ILE A 110 -1.42 -5.18 6.59
C ILE A 110 -2.12 -5.35 7.95
N PHE A 111 -3.17 -4.59 8.24
CA PHE A 111 -3.92 -4.72 9.49
C PHE A 111 -4.79 -5.97 9.50
N ASP A 112 -5.42 -6.28 8.36
CA ASP A 112 -6.22 -7.49 8.20
C ASP A 112 -5.34 -8.75 8.33
N ASP A 113 -4.13 -8.72 7.75
CA ASP A 113 -3.14 -9.78 7.88
C ASP A 113 -2.73 -10.00 9.34
N LEU A 114 -2.39 -8.92 10.05
CA LEU A 114 -2.00 -8.97 11.47
C LEU A 114 -3.13 -9.49 12.35
N LEU A 115 -4.38 -9.05 12.10
CA LEU A 115 -5.55 -9.51 12.83
C LEU A 115 -5.81 -11.00 12.57
N SER A 116 -5.73 -11.45 11.32
CA SER A 116 -5.90 -12.86 10.95
C SER A 116 -4.85 -13.74 11.65
N TYR A 117 -3.59 -13.31 11.62
CA TYR A 117 -2.49 -14.00 12.27
C TYR A 117 -2.71 -14.08 13.80
N TYR A 118 -3.05 -12.95 14.43
CA TYR A 118 -3.30 -12.88 15.87
C TYR A 118 -4.48 -13.76 16.32
N LEU A 119 -5.52 -13.90 15.50
CA LEU A 119 -6.67 -14.77 15.76
C LEU A 119 -6.39 -16.26 15.47
N GLY A 120 -5.16 -16.64 15.13
CA GLY A 120 -4.80 -18.03 14.82
C GLY A 120 -5.39 -18.55 13.52
N LYS A 121 -5.89 -17.66 12.64
CA LYS A 121 -6.44 -18.04 11.33
C LYS A 121 -5.38 -18.23 10.24
N GLY A 122 -4.11 -18.05 10.61
CA GLY A 122 -2.97 -18.09 9.70
C GLY A 122 -2.69 -16.74 9.04
N ALA A 123 -1.53 -16.67 8.38
CA ALA A 123 -1.04 -15.50 7.65
C ALA A 123 -1.55 -15.49 6.20
N PRO A 124 -2.44 -14.56 5.82
CA PRO A 124 -2.93 -14.48 4.44
C PRO A 124 -1.83 -14.04 3.47
N SER A 125 -1.01 -13.06 3.86
CA SER A 125 0.13 -12.62 3.07
C SER A 125 1.36 -13.50 3.23
N CYS A 126 2.01 -13.81 2.10
CA CYS A 126 3.21 -14.65 2.03
C CYS A 126 4.33 -14.21 2.98
N VAL A 127 4.53 -12.90 3.15
CA VAL A 127 5.57 -12.33 4.03
C VAL A 127 5.41 -12.69 5.51
N PHE A 128 4.23 -13.14 5.93
CA PHE A 128 3.95 -13.55 7.31
C PHE A 128 3.85 -15.07 7.47
N LYS A 129 4.01 -15.85 6.39
CA LYS A 129 4.07 -17.31 6.47
C LYS A 129 5.44 -17.74 7.01
N GLU A 130 5.46 -18.86 7.72
CA GLU A 130 6.69 -19.43 8.31
C GLU A 130 7.75 -19.82 7.28
N LYS A 131 7.31 -20.13 6.05
CA LYS A 131 8.16 -20.59 4.96
C LYS A 131 7.77 -19.86 3.69
N CYS A 132 8.77 -19.56 2.86
CA CYS A 132 8.54 -19.15 1.49
C CYS A 132 7.96 -20.34 0.72
N SER A 133 6.67 -20.30 0.40
CA SER A 133 6.02 -21.35 -0.38
C SER A 133 4.89 -20.77 -1.23
N GLU A 134 4.68 -21.37 -2.40
CA GLU A 134 3.54 -21.15 -3.31
C GLU A 134 3.50 -19.78 -4.00
N TYR A 135 4.56 -19.41 -4.73
CA TYR A 135 4.45 -18.37 -5.75
C TYR A 135 5.22 -18.79 -7.01
N MET A 136 4.49 -19.13 -8.06
CA MET A 136 5.05 -19.43 -9.38
C MET A 136 4.94 -18.17 -10.24
N VAL A 137 6.08 -17.63 -10.65
CA VAL A 137 6.14 -16.57 -11.65
C VAL A 137 6.37 -17.24 -12.99
N VAL A 138 5.45 -17.04 -13.93
CA VAL A 138 5.58 -17.50 -15.31
C VAL A 138 5.76 -16.26 -16.17
N GLU A 139 6.94 -16.12 -16.75
CA GLU A 139 7.27 -15.03 -17.67
C GLU A 139 6.70 -15.33 -19.07
N TYR A 140 6.78 -14.35 -19.97
CA TYR A 140 6.20 -14.46 -21.32
C TYR A 140 6.70 -15.68 -22.14
N ASN A 141 7.83 -16.28 -21.76
CA ASN A 141 8.49 -17.40 -22.44
C ASN A 141 8.30 -18.77 -21.77
N GLY A 142 7.51 -18.85 -20.68
CA GLY A 142 7.37 -20.07 -19.87
C GLY A 142 8.61 -20.39 -19.04
#